data_AF-A0A2M6VR77-F1
#
_entry.id   AF-A0A2M6VR77-F1
#
_cell.length_a   1.000
_cell.length_b   1.000
_cell.length_c   1.000
_cell.angle_alpha   90.00
_cell.angle_beta   90.00
_cell.angle_gamma   90.00
#
_symmetry.space_group_name_H-M   'P 1'
#
loop_
_entity.id
_entity.type
_entity.pdbx_description
1 polymer ?
#
loop_
_entity_poly.entity_id
_entity_poly.type
_entity_poly.pdbx_seq_one_letter_code
_entity_poly.pdbx_strand_id
1 'polypeptide(L)'
;MSAQDTSVDHGFMQLALVQAQAAAQAGEVPVGAVVVHQGQVIASGHNSPVSSCDPSAHAEMNVLRAAALALGNYRLDECTLYVTLEPCVMCSGAVLHARLKRVVYGANEPKTGAAGSVLNVFEHPQLNHHTQITRGVLAAECAALLQIFFEQRRHEANAQRVPLREDALRLSESAMAAMQSLGLPPQWSRYTQELPVLNGLRLHWLDNRDEARPSSQDVHVFLHGPQSWSAAYLDALTSNTPSVAIDLPGFGLSDKPKKQSVHSMVWHAQVLAEFMVSLHATALSVHAPASMRPVLTQLQHVLNLPLEVHLDVQEVHMPSALHIAPYPDRGHEAGPRALRALLAAPPPLRR
;
A
#
# COMPACT_ATOMS: atom_id res chain seq x y z
N MET A 1 -19.19 42.48 -0.68
CA MET A 1 -18.77 42.21 0.72
C MET A 1 -18.05 43.44 1.23
N SER A 2 -18.37 43.89 2.45
CA SER A 2 -17.67 45.02 3.05
C SER A 2 -16.24 44.61 3.45
N ALA A 3 -15.31 45.56 3.58
CA ALA A 3 -13.94 45.27 4.02
C ALA A 3 -13.86 44.68 5.45
N GLN A 4 -14.92 44.83 6.26
CA GLN A 4 -15.03 44.25 7.61
C GLN A 4 -15.43 42.76 7.58
N ASP A 5 -16.30 42.34 6.66
CA ASP A 5 -16.68 40.92 6.52
C ASP A 5 -15.48 40.06 6.14
N THR A 6 -14.57 40.61 5.34
CA THR A 6 -13.36 39.90 4.92
C THR A 6 -12.42 39.60 6.09
N SER A 7 -12.20 40.51 7.05
CA SER A 7 -11.22 40.24 8.13
C SER A 7 -11.71 39.17 9.11
N VAL A 8 -13.01 39.16 9.41
CA VAL A 8 -13.65 38.16 10.28
C VAL A 8 -13.60 36.78 9.65
N ASP A 9 -13.94 36.69 8.35
CA ASP A 9 -13.89 35.42 7.62
C ASP A 9 -12.46 34.83 7.59
N HIS A 10 -11.43 35.68 7.48
CA HIS A 10 -10.03 35.24 7.54
C HIS A 10 -9.70 34.66 8.93
N GLY A 11 -10.12 35.31 10.01
CA GLY A 11 -9.89 34.82 11.38
C GLY A 11 -10.49 33.45 11.64
N PHE A 12 -11.74 33.22 11.23
CA PHE A 12 -12.37 31.90 11.38
C PHE A 12 -11.80 30.84 10.43
N MET A 13 -11.41 31.22 9.21
CA MET A 13 -10.72 30.31 8.30
C MET A 13 -9.34 29.91 8.82
N GLN A 14 -8.62 30.78 9.51
CA GLN A 14 -7.37 30.42 10.22
C GLN A 14 -7.62 29.36 11.30
N LEU A 15 -8.73 29.43 12.04
CA LEU A 15 -9.09 28.39 13.00
C LEU A 15 -9.42 27.06 12.30
N ALA A 16 -10.09 27.10 11.15
CA ALA A 16 -10.30 25.90 10.33
C ALA A 16 -8.97 25.31 9.81
N LEU A 17 -8.00 26.16 9.43
CA LEU A 17 -6.65 25.73 9.04
C LEU A 17 -5.90 25.03 10.19
N VAL A 18 -6.06 25.49 11.44
CA VAL A 18 -5.50 24.78 12.61
C VAL A 18 -6.06 23.36 12.72
N GLN A 19 -7.36 23.19 12.47
CA GLN A 19 -7.99 21.85 12.46
C GLN A 19 -7.47 21.01 11.28
N ALA A 20 -7.29 21.61 10.10
CA ALA A 20 -6.73 20.92 8.94
C ALA A 20 -5.28 20.43 9.19
N GLN A 21 -4.48 21.21 9.92
CA GLN A 21 -3.15 20.80 10.37
C GLN A 21 -3.21 19.62 11.35
N ALA A 22 -4.19 19.60 12.26
CA ALA A 22 -4.40 18.46 13.16
C ALA A 22 -4.76 17.18 12.39
N ALA A 23 -5.60 17.25 11.35
CA ALA A 23 -5.82 16.11 10.44
C ALA A 23 -4.53 15.64 9.76
N ALA A 24 -3.70 16.57 9.24
CA ALA A 24 -2.42 16.23 8.62
C ALA A 24 -1.52 15.45 9.60
N GLN A 25 -1.40 15.93 10.84
CA GLN A 25 -0.60 15.30 11.90
C GLN A 25 -1.13 13.92 12.29
N ALA A 26 -2.45 13.68 12.15
CA ALA A 26 -3.07 12.38 12.34
C ALA A 26 -2.98 11.45 11.11
N GLY A 27 -2.32 11.89 10.02
CA GLY A 27 -2.20 11.11 8.77
C GLY A 27 -3.46 11.10 7.91
N GLU A 28 -4.42 11.99 8.20
CA GLU A 28 -5.68 12.18 7.48
C GLU A 28 -5.54 13.28 6.43
N VAL A 29 -6.39 13.28 5.39
CA VAL A 29 -6.42 14.37 4.40
C VAL A 29 -6.70 15.70 5.12
N PRO A 30 -5.86 16.75 4.92
CA PRO A 30 -5.87 17.95 5.75
C PRO A 30 -7.01 18.90 5.42
N VAL A 31 -8.22 18.53 5.85
CA VAL A 31 -9.41 19.39 5.80
C VAL A 31 -9.88 19.63 7.22
N GLY A 32 -10.12 20.91 7.52
CA GLY A 32 -10.59 21.37 8.82
C GLY A 32 -11.79 22.27 8.67
N ALA A 33 -12.61 22.33 9.71
CA ALA A 33 -13.82 23.12 9.73
C ALA A 33 -14.09 23.70 11.12
N VAL A 34 -14.83 24.81 11.15
CA VAL A 34 -15.43 25.38 12.36
C VAL A 34 -16.84 25.86 12.08
N VAL A 35 -17.75 25.75 13.05
CA VAL A 35 -19.09 26.32 13.00
C VAL A 35 -19.16 27.50 13.97
N VAL A 36 -19.63 28.64 13.47
CA VAL A 36 -19.74 29.90 14.21
C VAL A 36 -21.20 30.27 14.36
N HIS A 37 -21.60 30.63 15.58
CA HIS A 37 -22.92 31.17 15.90
C HIS A 37 -22.72 32.45 16.72
N GLN A 38 -23.35 33.55 16.29
CA GLN A 38 -23.24 34.87 16.95
C GLN A 38 -21.78 35.33 17.18
N GLY A 39 -20.90 35.06 16.21
CA GLY A 39 -19.48 35.41 16.29
C GLY A 39 -18.64 34.54 17.23
N GLN A 40 -19.20 33.45 17.76
CA GLN A 40 -18.50 32.49 18.62
C GLN A 40 -18.38 31.14 17.93
N VAL A 41 -17.20 30.49 18.02
CA VAL A 41 -17.03 29.11 17.55
C VAL A 41 -17.75 28.18 18.51
N ILE A 42 -18.76 27.47 18.01
CA ILE A 42 -19.53 26.48 18.79
C ILE A 42 -19.10 25.03 18.52
N ALA A 43 -18.37 24.80 17.42
CA ALA A 43 -17.77 23.52 17.10
C ALA A 43 -16.54 23.70 16.21
N SER A 44 -15.56 22.81 16.37
CA SER A 44 -14.36 22.72 15.55
C SER A 44 -14.01 21.25 15.34
N GLY A 45 -13.45 20.91 14.18
CA GLY A 45 -13.09 19.53 13.87
C GLY A 45 -12.45 19.41 12.49
N HIS A 46 -11.98 18.21 12.20
CA HIS A 46 -11.25 17.91 10.98
C HIS A 46 -11.64 16.54 10.42
N ASN A 47 -11.14 16.21 9.23
CA ASN A 47 -11.30 14.88 8.66
C ASN A 47 -10.72 13.82 9.62
N SER A 48 -11.46 12.73 9.78
CA SER A 48 -11.01 11.54 10.51
C SER A 48 -11.47 10.20 9.90
N PRO A 49 -11.71 10.05 8.58
CA PRO A 49 -12.33 8.84 8.04
C PRO A 49 -11.51 7.56 8.25
N VAL A 50 -10.17 7.65 8.24
CA VAL A 50 -9.29 6.49 8.44
C VAL A 50 -9.31 6.07 9.90
N SER A 51 -9.02 7.00 10.79
CA SER A 51 -8.90 6.77 12.24
C SER A 51 -10.23 6.35 12.88
N SER A 52 -11.35 6.91 12.42
CA SER A 52 -12.68 6.55 12.94
C SER A 52 -13.35 5.39 12.19
N CYS A 53 -12.75 4.88 11.11
CA CYS A 53 -13.35 3.88 10.23
C CYS A 53 -14.78 4.28 9.77
N ASP A 54 -15.03 5.58 9.58
CA ASP A 54 -16.35 6.12 9.21
C ASP A 54 -16.20 6.90 7.89
N PRO A 55 -16.75 6.40 6.77
CA PRO A 55 -16.65 7.09 5.49
C PRO A 55 -17.37 8.45 5.47
N SER A 56 -18.22 8.74 6.47
CA SER A 56 -18.90 10.02 6.63
C SER A 56 -18.14 11.03 7.51
N ALA A 57 -17.02 10.65 8.15
CA ALA A 57 -16.30 11.49 9.10
C ALA A 57 -15.41 12.56 8.44
N HIS A 58 -16.02 13.34 7.54
CA HIS A 58 -15.45 14.55 6.99
C HIS A 58 -15.52 15.69 8.02
N ALA A 59 -14.65 16.69 7.87
CA ALA A 59 -14.57 17.84 8.75
C ALA A 59 -15.95 18.51 8.94
N GLU A 60 -16.68 18.74 7.85
CA GLU A 60 -18.02 19.36 7.88
C GLU A 60 -19.00 18.51 8.67
N MET A 61 -19.04 17.19 8.43
CA MET A 61 -19.95 16.28 9.13
C MET A 61 -19.65 16.26 10.63
N ASN A 62 -18.37 16.22 10.99
CA ASN A 62 -17.91 16.21 12.37
C ASN A 62 -18.33 17.49 13.10
N VAL A 63 -18.13 18.67 12.50
CA VAL A 63 -18.51 19.94 13.15
C VAL A 63 -20.01 20.20 13.15
N LEU A 64 -20.76 19.74 12.14
CA LEU A 64 -22.22 19.85 12.13
C LEU A 64 -22.86 19.02 13.26
N ARG A 65 -22.38 17.79 13.46
CA ARG A 65 -22.82 16.94 14.58
C ARG A 65 -22.51 17.60 15.92
N ALA A 66 -21.29 18.10 16.11
CA ALA A 66 -20.88 18.77 17.34
C ALA A 66 -21.67 20.07 17.59
N ALA A 67 -21.89 20.89 16.56
CA ALA A 67 -22.67 22.13 16.67
C ALA A 67 -24.14 21.86 17.04
N ALA A 68 -24.74 20.83 16.44
CA ALA A 68 -26.11 20.43 16.75
C ALA A 68 -26.27 19.98 18.21
N LEU A 69 -25.29 19.24 18.73
CA LEU A 69 -25.24 18.87 20.14
C LEU A 69 -25.06 20.10 21.03
N ALA A 70 -24.16 21.02 20.68
CA ALA A 70 -23.91 22.24 21.45
C ALA A 70 -25.15 23.15 21.54
N LEU A 71 -25.97 23.23 20.48
CA LEU A 71 -27.20 24.01 20.46
C LEU A 71 -28.44 23.20 20.93
N GLY A 72 -28.32 21.89 21.12
CA GLY A 72 -29.46 21.01 21.38
C GLY A 72 -30.48 20.98 20.24
N ASN A 73 -30.06 21.26 19.00
CA ASN A 73 -30.95 21.38 17.84
C ASN A 73 -30.23 20.96 16.55
N TYR A 74 -30.91 20.16 15.73
CA TYR A 74 -30.38 19.74 14.42
C TYR A 74 -30.39 20.88 13.39
N ARG A 75 -31.23 21.90 13.62
CA ARG A 75 -31.23 23.14 12.82
C ARG A 75 -30.20 24.10 13.41
N LEU A 76 -29.24 24.45 12.58
CA LEU A 76 -28.16 25.39 12.83
C LEU A 76 -28.47 26.72 12.13
N ASP A 77 -29.71 27.20 12.28
CA ASP A 77 -30.14 28.50 11.77
C ASP A 77 -29.18 29.58 12.30
N GLU A 78 -28.94 30.64 11.52
CA GLU A 78 -27.98 31.72 11.82
C GLU A 78 -26.50 31.30 11.98
N CYS A 79 -26.16 30.01 11.84
CA CYS A 79 -24.78 29.55 11.90
C CYS A 79 -24.06 29.74 10.56
N THR A 80 -22.75 29.98 10.64
CA THR A 80 -21.83 29.98 9.51
C THR A 80 -20.83 28.82 9.65
N LEU A 81 -20.69 28.01 8.60
CA LEU A 81 -19.64 27.00 8.49
C LEU A 81 -18.43 27.59 7.76
N TYR A 82 -17.25 27.48 8.35
CA TYR A 82 -15.97 27.74 7.70
C TYR A 82 -15.26 26.42 7.46
N VAL A 83 -14.83 26.14 6.23
CA VAL A 83 -14.15 24.87 5.87
C VAL A 83 -13.01 25.12 4.88
N THR A 84 -11.87 24.47 5.07
CA THR A 84 -10.66 24.76 4.28
C THR A 84 -10.76 24.33 2.82
N LEU A 85 -11.61 23.35 2.50
CA LEU A 85 -11.82 22.82 1.15
C LEU A 85 -13.31 22.90 0.77
N GLU A 86 -13.59 23.11 -0.51
CA GLU A 86 -14.95 23.07 -1.06
C GLU A 86 -15.68 21.77 -0.67
N PRO A 87 -16.89 21.86 -0.07
CA PRO A 87 -17.64 20.68 0.35
C PRO A 87 -18.01 19.75 -0.81
N CYS A 88 -17.93 18.44 -0.55
CA CYS A 88 -18.44 17.43 -1.49
C CYS A 88 -19.97 17.34 -1.45
N VAL A 89 -20.57 16.47 -2.28
CA VAL A 89 -22.03 16.28 -2.36
C VAL A 89 -22.64 15.89 -1.00
N MET A 90 -22.00 14.96 -0.27
CA MET A 90 -22.46 14.51 1.04
C MET A 90 -22.53 15.66 2.05
N CYS A 91 -21.41 16.38 2.22
CA CYS A 91 -21.31 17.50 3.14
C CYS A 91 -22.26 18.63 2.76
N SER A 92 -22.38 18.93 1.46
CA SER A 92 -23.30 19.97 0.98
C SER A 92 -24.77 19.64 1.27
N GLY A 93 -25.17 18.38 1.08
CA GLY A 93 -26.50 17.91 1.47
C GLY A 93 -26.77 18.06 2.97
N ALA A 94 -25.78 17.70 3.80
CA ALA A 94 -25.89 17.83 5.26
C ALA A 94 -26.02 19.30 5.69
N VAL A 95 -25.27 20.23 5.07
CA VAL A 95 -25.40 21.67 5.29
C VAL A 95 -26.83 22.16 5.02
N LEU A 96 -27.42 21.75 3.89
CA LEU A 96 -28.79 22.12 3.54
C LEU A 96 -29.80 21.56 4.57
N HIS A 97 -29.65 20.31 4.98
CA HIS A 97 -30.49 19.70 6.02
C HIS A 97 -30.35 20.39 7.39
N ALA A 98 -29.14 20.83 7.73
CA ALA A 98 -28.84 21.55 8.96
C ALA A 98 -29.26 23.03 8.92
N ARG A 99 -29.72 23.53 7.77
CA ARG A 99 -30.23 24.90 7.61
C ARG A 99 -29.23 26.03 7.86
N LEU A 100 -27.94 25.83 7.59
CA LEU A 100 -26.97 26.90 7.80
C LEU A 100 -27.29 28.14 6.99
N LYS A 101 -27.09 29.30 7.61
CA LYS A 101 -27.22 30.59 6.94
C LYS A 101 -26.14 30.78 5.88
N ARG A 102 -24.91 30.33 6.16
CA ARG A 102 -23.77 30.57 5.29
C ARG A 102 -22.72 29.46 5.36
N VAL A 103 -22.09 29.18 4.23
CA VAL A 103 -20.84 28.41 4.13
C VAL A 103 -19.77 29.29 3.53
N VAL A 104 -18.61 29.32 4.16
CA VAL A 104 -17.41 29.99 3.70
C VAL A 104 -16.34 28.93 3.50
N TYR A 105 -15.80 28.80 2.30
CA TYR A 105 -14.73 27.84 2.05
C TYR A 105 -13.49 28.46 1.42
N GLY A 106 -12.35 27.81 1.65
CA GLY A 106 -11.04 28.22 1.15
C GLY A 106 -10.76 27.75 -0.27
N ALA A 107 -10.08 26.63 -0.41
CA ALA A 107 -9.68 26.07 -1.71
C ALA A 107 -10.87 25.44 -2.45
N ASN A 108 -10.88 25.51 -3.78
CA ASN A 108 -11.82 24.75 -4.62
C ASN A 108 -11.43 23.27 -4.69
N GLU A 109 -12.41 22.38 -4.88
CA GLU A 109 -12.20 20.93 -5.12
C GLU A 109 -12.62 20.56 -6.55
N PRO A 110 -11.70 20.63 -7.54
CA PRO A 110 -12.04 20.50 -8.95
C PRO A 110 -12.52 19.10 -9.36
N LYS A 111 -12.30 18.06 -8.53
CA LYS A 111 -12.67 16.68 -8.87
C LYS A 111 -14.01 16.24 -8.31
N THR A 112 -14.42 16.78 -7.16
CA THR A 112 -15.60 16.29 -6.43
C THR A 112 -16.41 17.39 -5.72
N GLY A 113 -16.00 18.66 -5.83
CA GLY A 113 -16.63 19.80 -5.18
C GLY A 113 -18.06 20.02 -5.67
N ALA A 114 -18.98 20.23 -4.72
CA ALA A 114 -20.41 20.36 -4.97
C ALA A 114 -20.97 21.76 -4.65
N ALA A 115 -20.09 22.72 -4.40
CA ALA A 115 -20.44 24.11 -4.14
C ALA A 115 -19.96 25.06 -5.25
N GLY A 116 -19.75 24.54 -6.47
CA GLY A 116 -19.35 25.31 -7.63
C GLY A 116 -18.39 24.65 -8.61
N SER A 117 -17.61 23.64 -8.20
CA SER A 117 -16.60 23.03 -9.08
C SER A 117 -17.18 22.02 -10.07
N VAL A 118 -17.67 20.88 -9.57
CA VAL A 118 -18.27 19.82 -10.43
C VAL A 118 -19.78 19.97 -10.46
N LEU A 119 -20.36 20.22 -9.29
CA LEU A 119 -21.79 20.48 -9.10
C LEU A 119 -21.94 21.75 -8.26
N ASN A 120 -23.14 22.33 -8.29
CA ASN A 120 -23.48 23.43 -7.40
C ASN A 120 -24.87 23.21 -6.80
N VAL A 121 -24.93 22.43 -5.72
CA VAL A 121 -26.22 22.11 -5.09
C VAL A 121 -26.87 23.32 -4.43
N PHE A 122 -26.06 24.33 -4.08
CA PHE A 122 -26.53 25.57 -3.45
C PHE A 122 -27.17 26.55 -4.44
N GLU A 123 -26.94 26.41 -5.75
CA GLU A 123 -27.61 27.22 -6.78
C GLU A 123 -28.94 26.63 -7.24
N HIS A 124 -29.29 25.40 -6.82
CA HIS A 124 -30.57 24.78 -7.17
C HIS A 124 -31.71 25.32 -6.31
N PRO A 125 -32.65 26.13 -6.86
CA PRO A 125 -33.67 26.83 -6.05
C PRO A 125 -34.70 25.88 -5.43
N GLN A 126 -34.82 24.65 -5.92
CA GLN A 126 -35.69 23.61 -5.35
C GLN A 126 -35.09 22.94 -4.12
N LEU A 127 -33.76 23.04 -3.93
CA LEU A 127 -33.03 22.39 -2.84
C LEU A 127 -32.56 23.41 -1.79
N ASN A 128 -32.09 24.58 -2.24
CA ASN A 128 -31.55 25.62 -1.37
C ASN A 128 -32.46 26.84 -1.32
N HIS A 129 -32.83 27.24 -0.11
CA HIS A 129 -33.65 28.44 0.14
C HIS A 129 -33.00 29.44 1.10
N HIS A 130 -31.92 29.07 1.79
CA HIS A 130 -31.38 29.87 2.90
C HIS A 130 -29.85 29.98 2.92
N THR A 131 -29.11 28.99 2.39
CA THR A 131 -27.65 28.96 2.54
C THR A 131 -26.96 29.84 1.50
N GLN A 132 -26.18 30.80 1.96
CA GLN A 132 -25.28 31.60 1.14
C GLN A 132 -23.89 30.97 1.05
N ILE A 133 -23.24 31.06 -0.10
CA ILE A 133 -21.89 30.55 -0.32
C ILE A 133 -20.90 31.70 -0.49
N THR A 134 -19.79 31.64 0.25
CA THR A 134 -18.61 32.48 0.03
C THR A 134 -17.42 31.58 -0.24
N ARG A 135 -16.64 31.93 -1.27
CA ARG A 135 -15.58 31.10 -1.82
C ARG A 135 -14.25 31.83 -1.72
N GLY A 136 -13.16 31.08 -1.62
CA GLY A 136 -11.81 31.61 -1.84
C GLY A 136 -11.16 32.30 -0.64
N VAL A 137 -11.71 32.16 0.57
CA VAL A 137 -11.12 32.79 1.78
C VAL A 137 -9.87 32.01 2.18
N LEU A 138 -8.69 32.65 2.15
CA LEU A 138 -7.40 31.98 2.36
C LEU A 138 -7.19 30.74 1.45
N ALA A 139 -7.65 30.83 0.20
CA ALA A 139 -7.62 29.72 -0.73
C ALA A 139 -6.20 29.19 -0.98
N ALA A 140 -5.22 30.08 -1.05
CA ALA A 140 -3.82 29.72 -1.30
C ALA A 140 -3.25 28.91 -0.14
N GLU A 141 -3.50 29.33 1.09
CA GLU A 141 -3.06 28.66 2.31
C GLU A 141 -3.73 27.30 2.47
N CYS A 142 -5.05 27.23 2.20
CA CYS A 142 -5.79 25.98 2.23
C CYS A 142 -5.29 24.99 1.18
N ALA A 143 -5.01 25.45 -0.05
CA ALA A 143 -4.50 24.62 -1.13
C ALA A 143 -3.05 24.15 -0.85
N ALA A 144 -2.21 25.02 -0.30
CA ALA A 144 -0.82 24.70 0.02
C ALA A 144 -0.74 23.52 1.01
N LEU A 145 -1.59 23.49 2.03
CA LEU A 145 -1.61 22.39 3.00
C LEU A 145 -1.96 21.03 2.37
N LEU A 146 -2.96 21.01 1.47
CA LEU A 146 -3.31 19.82 0.69
C LEU A 146 -2.16 19.36 -0.22
N GLN A 147 -1.52 20.32 -0.91
CA GLN A 147 -0.38 20.03 -1.80
C GLN A 147 0.78 19.42 -1.03
N ILE A 148 1.20 20.03 0.08
CA ILE A 148 2.28 19.54 0.94
C ILE A 148 1.97 18.12 1.43
N PHE A 149 0.75 17.86 1.90
CA PHE A 149 0.36 16.53 2.39
C PHE A 149 0.46 15.45 1.30
N PHE A 150 -0.08 15.72 0.10
CA PHE A 150 -0.02 14.74 -0.98
C PHE A 150 1.38 14.62 -1.60
N GLU A 151 2.20 15.67 -1.58
CA GLU A 151 3.62 15.61 -1.93
C GLU A 151 4.39 14.71 -0.98
N GLN A 152 4.23 14.90 0.33
CA GLN A 152 4.83 14.05 1.35
C GLN A 152 4.41 12.59 1.16
N ARG A 153 3.11 12.30 0.98
CA ARG A 153 2.63 10.93 0.71
C ARG A 153 3.22 10.32 -0.56
N ARG A 154 3.37 11.11 -1.64
CA ARG A 154 4.03 10.66 -2.87
C ARG A 154 5.51 10.40 -2.65
N HIS A 155 6.19 11.24 -1.87
CA HIS A 155 7.59 11.05 -1.51
C HIS A 155 7.79 9.81 -0.63
N GLU A 156 6.95 9.58 0.37
CA GLU A 156 6.94 8.38 1.20
C GLU A 156 6.72 7.13 0.35
N ALA A 157 5.69 7.14 -0.50
CA ALA A 157 5.42 6.05 -1.45
C ALA A 157 6.62 5.82 -2.39
N ASN A 158 7.25 6.89 -2.90
CA ASN A 158 8.41 6.77 -3.78
C ASN A 158 9.69 6.34 -3.06
N ALA A 159 9.92 6.75 -1.81
CA ALA A 159 11.04 6.32 -1.00
C ALA A 159 10.93 4.83 -0.61
N GLN A 160 9.69 4.34 -0.50
CA GLN A 160 9.40 2.91 -0.33
C GLN A 160 9.43 2.12 -1.65
N ARG A 161 9.43 2.79 -2.81
CA ARG A 161 9.67 2.14 -4.11
C ARG A 161 11.14 1.76 -4.24
N VAL A 162 11.44 0.55 -3.81
CA VAL A 162 12.64 -0.16 -4.24
C VAL A 162 12.74 -0.10 -5.78
N PRO A 163 13.82 0.42 -6.39
CA PRO A 163 13.94 0.52 -7.84
C PRO A 163 13.70 -0.84 -8.51
N LEU A 164 12.88 -0.83 -9.57
CA LEU A 164 12.61 -2.02 -10.37
C LEU A 164 13.36 -1.89 -11.70
N ARG A 165 14.13 -2.92 -12.05
CA ARG A 165 14.79 -2.98 -13.35
C ARG A 165 13.78 -2.87 -14.49
N GLU A 166 14.16 -2.16 -15.56
CA GLU A 166 13.31 -1.97 -16.74
C GLU A 166 12.88 -3.28 -17.40
N ASP A 167 13.72 -4.33 -17.29
CA ASP A 167 13.46 -5.66 -17.84
C ASP A 167 12.73 -6.61 -16.87
N ALA A 168 12.27 -6.12 -15.72
CA ALA A 168 11.55 -6.91 -14.72
C ALA A 168 10.17 -6.35 -14.40
N LEU A 169 9.30 -7.21 -13.85
CA LEU A 169 8.02 -6.83 -13.26
C LEU A 169 8.04 -7.11 -11.76
N ARG A 170 7.31 -6.31 -10.99
CA ARG A 170 7.07 -6.54 -9.57
C ARG A 170 5.58 -6.51 -9.31
N LEU A 171 5.14 -7.35 -8.39
CA LEU A 171 3.75 -7.35 -7.93
C LEU A 171 3.43 -5.98 -7.31
N SER A 172 2.27 -5.39 -7.64
CA SER A 172 1.85 -4.12 -7.05
C SER A 172 1.57 -4.28 -5.54
N GLU A 173 1.68 -3.20 -4.77
CA GLU A 173 1.35 -3.20 -3.35
C GLU A 173 -0.10 -3.62 -3.08
N SER A 174 -1.04 -3.20 -3.94
CA SER A 174 -2.44 -3.60 -3.86
C SER A 174 -2.63 -5.12 -4.05
N ALA A 175 -1.89 -5.72 -4.99
CA ALA A 175 -1.94 -7.16 -5.21
C ALA A 175 -1.20 -7.93 -4.11
N MET A 176 -0.14 -7.35 -3.54
CA MET A 176 0.56 -7.88 -2.37
C MET A 176 -0.34 -7.90 -1.12
N ALA A 177 -1.11 -6.82 -0.88
CA ALA A 177 -2.10 -6.77 0.19
C ALA A 177 -3.22 -7.82 -0.01
N ALA A 178 -3.66 -8.02 -1.25
CA ALA A 178 -4.59 -9.10 -1.59
C ALA A 178 -4.00 -10.50 -1.40
N MET A 179 -2.67 -10.65 -1.41
CA MET A 179 -2.01 -11.93 -1.10
C MET A 179 -1.85 -12.14 0.42
N GLN A 180 -1.73 -11.07 1.21
CA GLN A 180 -1.75 -11.17 2.67
C GLN A 180 -3.09 -11.70 3.20
N SER A 181 -4.20 -11.38 2.54
CA SER A 181 -5.52 -11.94 2.91
C SER A 181 -5.66 -13.45 2.63
N LEU A 182 -4.69 -14.07 1.94
CA LEU A 182 -4.60 -15.52 1.73
C LEU A 182 -3.81 -16.24 2.83
N GLY A 183 -3.48 -15.54 3.91
CA GLY A 183 -2.83 -16.13 5.09
C GLY A 183 -1.30 -16.07 5.08
N LEU A 184 -0.68 -15.29 4.20
CA LEU A 184 0.77 -15.03 4.24
C LEU A 184 1.10 -14.16 5.47
N PRO A 185 1.89 -14.66 6.46
CA PRO A 185 2.19 -13.91 7.67
C PRO A 185 3.18 -12.78 7.36
N PRO A 186 2.78 -11.49 7.50
CA PRO A 186 3.65 -10.36 7.14
C PRO A 186 4.98 -10.37 7.89
N GLN A 187 4.97 -10.88 9.13
CA GLN A 187 6.14 -10.98 10.00
C GLN A 187 7.22 -11.96 9.51
N TRP A 188 6.89 -12.87 8.59
CA TRP A 188 7.86 -13.81 8.01
C TRP A 188 8.36 -13.37 6.63
N SER A 189 7.69 -12.42 5.99
CA SER A 189 8.12 -11.95 4.67
C SER A 189 9.43 -11.16 4.79
N ARG A 190 10.40 -11.51 3.94
CA ARG A 190 11.72 -10.87 3.87
C ARG A 190 12.09 -10.59 2.43
N TYR A 191 12.87 -9.54 2.22
CA TYR A 191 13.32 -9.12 0.90
C TYR A 191 14.79 -8.71 0.92
N THR A 192 15.49 -8.93 -0.20
CA THR A 192 16.86 -8.43 -0.38
C THR A 192 17.11 -8.04 -1.84
N GLN A 193 18.01 -7.09 -2.04
CA GLN A 193 18.63 -6.77 -3.34
C GLN A 193 20.16 -6.86 -3.28
N GLU A 194 20.72 -7.19 -2.11
CA GLU A 194 22.14 -7.06 -1.81
C GLU A 194 22.98 -8.17 -2.45
N LEU A 195 22.35 -9.26 -2.92
CA LEU A 195 23.07 -10.35 -3.56
C LEU A 195 23.56 -9.91 -4.95
N PRO A 196 24.88 -9.88 -5.22
CA PRO A 196 25.42 -9.44 -6.51
C PRO A 196 24.79 -10.14 -7.72
N VAL A 197 24.49 -11.43 -7.64
CA VAL A 197 23.87 -12.21 -8.74
C VAL A 197 22.47 -11.71 -9.15
N LEU A 198 21.76 -11.04 -8.24
CA LEU A 198 20.45 -10.46 -8.52
C LEU A 198 20.56 -9.24 -9.44
N ASN A 199 21.72 -8.57 -9.46
CA ASN A 199 21.98 -7.38 -10.27
C ASN A 199 20.80 -6.40 -10.20
N GLY A 200 20.43 -5.96 -9.00
CA GLY A 200 19.33 -5.02 -8.75
C GLY A 200 17.91 -5.62 -8.73
N LEU A 201 17.74 -6.93 -8.96
CA LEU A 201 16.44 -7.60 -8.72
C LEU A 201 16.20 -7.78 -7.22
N ARG A 202 14.94 -7.66 -6.81
CA ARG A 202 14.50 -8.00 -5.46
C ARG A 202 14.13 -9.47 -5.36
N LEU A 203 14.77 -10.15 -4.41
CA LEU A 203 14.47 -11.53 -4.01
C LEU A 203 13.57 -11.50 -2.76
N HIS A 204 12.61 -12.40 -2.70
CA HIS A 204 11.72 -12.62 -1.56
C HIS A 204 11.91 -14.03 -0.98
N TRP A 205 11.75 -14.15 0.33
CA TRP A 205 11.56 -15.43 1.01
C TRP A 205 10.69 -15.25 2.26
N LEU A 206 10.13 -16.36 2.73
CA LEU A 206 9.52 -16.47 4.05
C LEU A 206 10.56 -17.01 5.03
N ASP A 207 10.61 -16.44 6.23
CA ASP A 207 11.58 -16.75 7.27
C ASP A 207 10.90 -16.84 8.64
N ASN A 208 10.87 -18.04 9.24
CA ASN A 208 10.29 -18.23 10.57
C ASN A 208 11.32 -18.07 11.71
N ARG A 209 12.58 -17.74 11.38
CA ARG A 209 13.67 -17.65 12.35
C ARG A 209 13.56 -16.38 13.19
N ASP A 210 14.02 -16.48 14.44
CA ASP A 210 14.07 -15.37 15.38
C ASP A 210 15.38 -14.59 15.21
N GLU A 211 15.32 -13.39 14.62
CA GLU A 211 16.49 -12.54 14.40
C GLU A 211 17.22 -12.15 15.71
N ALA A 212 16.53 -12.22 16.86
CA ALA A 212 17.13 -11.96 18.17
C ALA A 212 18.00 -13.11 18.70
N ARG A 213 18.06 -14.26 18.00
CA ARG A 213 18.97 -15.37 18.29
C ARG A 213 19.98 -15.53 17.15
N PRO A 214 21.06 -14.73 17.14
CA PRO A 214 22.01 -14.80 16.05
C PRO A 214 22.80 -16.10 16.12
N SER A 215 22.89 -16.77 14.96
CA SER A 215 23.99 -17.65 14.56
C SER A 215 24.32 -18.82 15.49
N SER A 216 23.69 -19.99 15.30
CA SER A 216 24.19 -21.35 15.59
C SER A 216 23.10 -22.42 15.31
N GLN A 217 22.33 -22.27 14.24
CA GLN A 217 21.19 -23.16 13.98
C GLN A 217 21.30 -23.77 12.59
N ASP A 218 20.93 -25.04 12.51
CA ASP A 218 20.70 -25.73 11.25
C ASP A 218 19.42 -25.16 10.64
N VAL A 219 19.45 -24.83 9.35
CA VAL A 219 18.34 -24.18 8.66
C VAL A 219 17.85 -25.05 7.51
N HIS A 220 16.53 -25.31 7.52
CA HIS A 220 15.84 -26.00 6.44
C HIS A 220 15.44 -25.01 5.35
N VAL A 221 15.94 -25.20 4.14
CA VAL A 221 15.64 -24.35 2.98
C VAL A 221 14.65 -25.06 2.07
N PHE A 222 13.45 -24.52 1.94
CA PHE A 222 12.41 -25.05 1.05
C PHE A 222 12.48 -24.36 -0.31
N LEU A 223 12.63 -25.16 -1.36
CA LEU A 223 12.70 -24.71 -2.76
C LEU A 223 11.50 -25.22 -3.55
N HIS A 224 10.77 -24.27 -4.15
CA HIS A 224 9.59 -24.59 -4.96
C HIS A 224 9.93 -25.16 -6.35
N GLY A 225 8.99 -25.93 -6.91
CA GLY A 225 8.98 -26.34 -8.31
C GLY A 225 8.47 -25.24 -9.25
N PRO A 226 8.50 -25.44 -10.57
CA PRO A 226 8.15 -24.40 -11.55
C PRO A 226 6.66 -24.02 -11.60
N GLN A 227 5.80 -24.76 -10.90
CA GLN A 227 4.35 -24.53 -10.81
C GLN A 227 3.91 -24.02 -9.43
N SER A 228 4.87 -23.64 -8.60
CA SER A 228 4.65 -23.25 -7.20
C SER A 228 5.57 -22.11 -6.79
N TRP A 229 5.52 -21.76 -5.50
CA TRP A 229 6.29 -20.67 -4.86
C TRP A 229 6.26 -20.87 -3.33
N SER A 230 6.98 -20.03 -2.59
CA SER A 230 7.23 -20.18 -1.14
C SER A 230 5.97 -20.35 -0.28
N ALA A 231 4.85 -19.75 -0.68
CA ALA A 231 3.58 -19.85 0.03
C ALA A 231 3.06 -21.29 0.20
N ALA A 232 3.46 -22.22 -0.67
CA ALA A 232 3.10 -23.63 -0.54
C ALA A 232 3.72 -24.31 0.69
N TYR A 233 4.69 -23.66 1.35
CA TYR A 233 5.42 -24.19 2.50
C TYR A 233 5.05 -23.54 3.82
N LEU A 234 3.96 -22.78 3.87
CA LEU A 234 3.50 -22.13 5.12
C LEU A 234 3.33 -23.14 6.27
N ASP A 235 2.74 -24.30 6.01
CA ASP A 235 2.57 -25.35 7.01
C ASP A 235 3.93 -25.85 7.54
N ALA A 236 4.92 -26.02 6.67
CA ALA A 236 6.28 -26.40 7.09
C ALA A 236 6.93 -25.31 7.95
N LEU A 237 6.71 -24.03 7.61
CA LEU A 237 7.24 -22.88 8.36
C LEU A 237 6.54 -22.65 9.71
N THR A 238 5.34 -23.21 9.93
CA THR A 238 4.66 -23.15 11.24
C THR A 238 5.29 -24.06 12.30
N SER A 239 6.17 -24.97 11.89
CA SER A 239 6.93 -25.80 12.81
C SER A 239 7.92 -24.98 13.64
N ASN A 240 8.37 -25.54 14.77
CA ASN A 240 9.40 -24.92 15.61
C ASN A 240 10.82 -25.06 15.03
N THR A 241 10.99 -25.64 13.84
CA THR A 241 12.30 -25.80 13.21
C THR A 241 12.66 -24.55 12.39
N PRO A 242 13.89 -24.03 12.52
CA PRO A 242 14.38 -22.90 11.73
C PRO A 242 14.30 -23.20 10.22
N SER A 243 13.38 -22.52 9.54
CA SER A 243 13.00 -22.83 8.17
C SER A 243 12.82 -21.56 7.36
N VAL A 244 13.27 -21.62 6.11
CA VAL A 244 13.06 -20.57 5.12
C VAL A 244 12.46 -21.15 3.85
N ALA A 245 11.57 -20.41 3.19
CA ALA A 245 11.01 -20.77 1.89
C ALA A 245 11.26 -19.64 0.89
N ILE A 246 12.11 -19.90 -0.10
CA ILE A 246 12.54 -18.89 -1.08
C ILE A 246 11.62 -18.83 -2.29
N ASP A 247 11.38 -17.63 -2.82
CA ASP A 247 10.84 -17.44 -4.16
C ASP A 247 12.00 -17.17 -5.13
N LEU A 248 12.26 -18.07 -6.07
CA LEU A 248 13.24 -17.80 -7.13
C LEU A 248 12.86 -16.54 -7.93
N PRO A 249 13.83 -15.78 -8.47
CA PRO A 249 13.51 -14.71 -9.42
C PRO A 249 12.64 -15.26 -10.57
N GLY A 250 11.58 -14.55 -10.94
CA GLY A 250 10.55 -15.07 -11.84
C GLY A 250 9.36 -15.75 -11.15
N PHE A 251 9.39 -15.91 -9.83
CA PHE A 251 8.35 -16.60 -9.07
C PHE A 251 7.90 -15.78 -7.85
N GLY A 252 6.72 -16.09 -7.34
CA GLY A 252 6.17 -15.55 -6.11
C GLY A 252 6.19 -14.03 -5.91
N LEU A 253 6.73 -13.53 -4.79
CA LEU A 253 6.89 -12.09 -4.52
C LEU A 253 8.25 -11.52 -4.95
N SER A 254 9.16 -12.37 -5.45
CA SER A 254 10.40 -11.94 -6.10
C SER A 254 10.12 -11.20 -7.41
N ASP A 255 11.07 -10.39 -7.86
CA ASP A 255 10.96 -9.73 -9.16
C ASP A 255 10.90 -10.74 -10.30
N LYS A 256 10.25 -10.34 -11.39
CA LYS A 256 9.97 -11.16 -12.57
C LYS A 256 10.72 -10.65 -13.80
N PRO A 257 11.95 -11.10 -14.07
CA PRO A 257 12.59 -10.81 -15.36
C PRO A 257 11.69 -11.25 -16.52
N LYS A 258 11.48 -10.35 -17.49
CA LYS A 258 10.52 -10.56 -18.59
C LYS A 258 11.04 -11.46 -19.70
N LYS A 259 12.36 -11.66 -19.77
CA LYS A 259 13.02 -12.42 -20.84
C LYS A 259 13.35 -13.84 -20.37
N GLN A 260 12.87 -14.86 -21.10
CA GLN A 260 13.14 -16.26 -20.78
C GLN A 260 14.64 -16.60 -20.78
N SER A 261 15.44 -15.94 -21.63
CA SER A 261 16.89 -16.15 -21.72
C SER A 261 17.67 -15.79 -20.45
N VAL A 262 17.09 -14.99 -19.55
CA VAL A 262 17.70 -14.66 -18.25
C VAL A 262 17.63 -15.87 -17.31
N HIS A 263 16.57 -16.67 -17.41
CA HIS A 263 16.34 -17.83 -16.57
C HIS A 263 17.13 -19.03 -17.08
N SER A 264 18.33 -19.25 -16.53
CA SER A 264 19.14 -20.45 -16.77
C SER A 264 19.31 -21.25 -15.49
N MET A 265 19.56 -22.57 -15.61
CA MET A 265 19.82 -23.43 -14.44
C MET A 265 21.02 -22.92 -13.62
N VAL A 266 22.08 -22.48 -14.31
CA VAL A 266 23.30 -21.95 -13.66
C VAL A 266 22.98 -20.67 -12.88
N TRP A 267 22.23 -19.74 -13.47
CA TRP A 267 21.87 -18.49 -12.79
C TRP A 267 20.99 -18.74 -11.57
N HIS A 268 19.97 -19.60 -11.67
CA HIS A 268 19.15 -19.97 -10.52
C HIS A 268 19.97 -20.66 -9.41
N ALA A 269 20.92 -21.53 -9.78
CA ALA A 269 21.84 -22.14 -8.82
C ALA A 269 22.75 -21.11 -8.14
N GLN A 270 23.25 -20.11 -8.87
CA GLN A 270 24.04 -19.01 -8.30
C GLN A 270 23.23 -18.14 -7.34
N VAL A 271 21.97 -17.80 -7.69
CA VAL A 271 21.05 -17.09 -6.79
C VAL A 271 20.85 -17.87 -5.49
N LEU A 272 20.61 -19.18 -5.59
CA LEU A 272 20.46 -20.04 -4.41
C LEU A 272 21.74 -20.10 -3.58
N ALA A 273 22.91 -20.21 -4.22
CA ALA A 273 24.20 -20.24 -3.52
C ALA A 273 24.45 -18.96 -2.71
N GLU A 274 24.32 -17.78 -3.34
CA GLU A 274 24.50 -16.50 -2.64
C GLU A 274 23.43 -16.28 -1.55
N PHE A 275 22.18 -16.65 -1.81
CA PHE A 275 21.12 -16.59 -0.81
C PHE A 275 21.44 -17.46 0.40
N MET A 276 21.84 -18.71 0.18
CA MET A 276 22.17 -19.65 1.25
C MET A 276 23.34 -19.17 2.12
N VAL A 277 24.37 -18.58 1.50
CA VAL A 277 25.48 -17.93 2.23
C VAL A 277 24.95 -16.77 3.09
N SER A 278 24.02 -15.96 2.56
CA SER A 278 23.43 -14.82 3.28
C SER A 278 22.57 -15.21 4.50
N LEU A 279 22.19 -16.49 4.64
CA LEU A 279 21.43 -16.97 5.79
C LEU A 279 22.27 -17.10 7.06
N HIS A 280 23.60 -17.10 6.95
CA HIS A 280 24.56 -17.25 8.06
C HIS A 280 24.25 -18.46 8.98
N ALA A 281 23.82 -19.58 8.37
CA ALA A 281 23.47 -20.82 9.08
C ALA A 281 24.70 -21.69 9.37
N THR A 282 24.60 -22.56 10.39
CA THR A 282 25.68 -23.52 10.74
C THR A 282 25.70 -24.72 9.82
N ALA A 283 24.52 -25.27 9.52
CA ALA A 283 24.30 -26.26 8.48
C ALA A 283 23.03 -25.91 7.70
N LEU A 284 22.95 -26.42 6.47
CA LEU A 284 21.84 -26.19 5.55
C LEU A 284 21.37 -27.53 4.96
N SER A 285 20.07 -27.77 5.06
CA SER A 285 19.40 -28.90 4.40
C SER A 285 18.36 -28.35 3.43
N VAL A 286 18.39 -28.79 2.18
CA VAL A 286 17.48 -28.29 1.13
C VAL A 286 16.38 -29.31 0.87
N HIS A 287 15.13 -28.86 0.97
CA HIS A 287 13.92 -29.64 0.67
C HIS A 287 13.30 -29.13 -0.62
N ALA A 288 13.12 -30.00 -1.61
CA ALA A 288 12.61 -29.62 -2.92
C ALA A 288 11.82 -30.75 -3.59
N PRO A 289 10.94 -30.47 -4.57
CA PRO A 289 10.33 -31.53 -5.36
C PRO A 289 11.36 -32.21 -6.27
N ALA A 290 11.13 -33.48 -6.60
CA ALA A 290 12.04 -34.28 -7.43
C ALA A 290 12.35 -33.63 -8.80
N SER A 291 11.43 -32.82 -9.33
CA SER A 291 11.58 -32.04 -10.56
C SER A 291 12.72 -31.02 -10.49
N MET A 292 13.12 -30.55 -9.30
CA MET A 292 14.19 -29.56 -9.12
C MET A 292 15.59 -30.16 -9.04
N ARG A 293 15.74 -31.49 -9.13
CA ARG A 293 17.05 -32.17 -9.09
C ARG A 293 18.11 -31.55 -10.01
N PRO A 294 17.83 -31.19 -11.28
CA PRO A 294 18.84 -30.60 -12.15
C PRO A 294 19.42 -29.28 -11.62
N VAL A 295 18.59 -28.42 -11.01
CA VAL A 295 19.03 -27.15 -10.41
C VAL A 295 19.87 -27.41 -9.16
N LEU A 296 19.48 -28.39 -8.34
CA LEU A 296 20.22 -28.77 -7.13
C LEU A 296 21.59 -29.38 -7.45
N THR A 297 21.71 -30.16 -8.53
CA THR A 297 23.00 -30.65 -9.03
C THR A 297 23.92 -29.49 -9.43
N GLN A 298 23.38 -28.47 -10.11
CA GLN A 298 24.15 -27.27 -10.44
C GLN A 298 24.54 -26.47 -9.19
N LEU A 299 23.63 -26.36 -8.21
CA LEU A 299 23.90 -25.70 -6.93
C LEU A 299 25.05 -26.37 -6.18
N GLN A 300 25.07 -27.70 -6.10
CA GLN A 300 26.18 -28.44 -5.48
C GLN A 300 27.51 -28.17 -6.18
N HIS A 301 27.51 -28.03 -7.52
CA HIS A 301 28.70 -27.66 -8.27
C HIS A 301 29.16 -26.23 -7.96
N VAL A 302 28.23 -25.28 -7.81
CA VAL A 302 28.53 -23.87 -7.48
C VAL A 302 29.05 -23.71 -6.05
N LEU A 303 28.43 -24.38 -5.07
CA LEU A 303 28.82 -24.28 -3.66
C LEU A 303 30.14 -25.01 -3.34
N ASN A 304 30.56 -25.95 -4.19
CA ASN A 304 31.76 -26.77 -4.00
C ASN A 304 31.85 -27.45 -2.61
N LEU A 305 30.70 -27.78 -2.03
CA LEU A 305 30.55 -28.39 -0.71
C LEU A 305 29.41 -29.43 -0.74
N PRO A 306 29.49 -30.50 0.08
CA PRO A 306 28.39 -31.44 0.22
C PRO A 306 27.20 -30.74 0.85
N LEU A 307 26.09 -30.68 0.12
CA LEU A 307 24.82 -30.12 0.57
C LEU A 307 23.85 -31.27 0.82
N GLU A 308 23.23 -31.30 2.00
CA GLU A 308 22.16 -32.25 2.29
C GLU A 308 20.92 -31.86 1.49
N VAL A 309 20.48 -32.76 0.60
CA VAL A 309 19.35 -32.51 -0.31
C VAL A 309 18.30 -33.60 -0.13
N HIS A 310 17.10 -33.19 0.25
CA HIS A 310 15.92 -34.02 0.38
C HIS A 310 14.96 -33.72 -0.77
N LEU A 311 14.58 -34.77 -1.50
CA LEU A 311 13.61 -34.70 -2.60
C LEU A 311 12.28 -35.29 -2.15
N ASP A 312 11.79 -34.79 -1.02
CA ASP A 312 10.67 -35.28 -0.22
C ASP A 312 9.42 -34.40 -0.32
N VAL A 313 9.53 -33.23 -0.95
CA VAL A 313 8.44 -32.27 -1.07
C VAL A 313 7.55 -32.61 -2.27
N GLN A 314 6.24 -32.67 -2.06
CA GLN A 314 5.29 -32.83 -3.15
C GLN A 314 5.13 -31.53 -3.95
N GLU A 315 4.97 -31.65 -5.27
CA GLU A 315 4.75 -30.47 -6.12
C GLU A 315 3.32 -29.95 -5.93
N VAL A 316 3.19 -28.83 -5.23
CA VAL A 316 1.90 -28.18 -4.97
C VAL A 316 1.57 -27.26 -6.14
N HIS A 317 0.45 -27.56 -6.82
CA HIS A 317 -0.07 -26.67 -7.86
C HIS A 317 -0.87 -25.55 -7.22
N MET A 318 -0.40 -24.31 -7.38
CA MET A 318 -1.09 -23.18 -6.78
C MET A 318 -2.32 -22.77 -7.60
N PRO A 319 -3.40 -22.26 -6.96
CA PRO A 319 -4.57 -21.77 -7.65
C PRO A 319 -4.19 -20.78 -8.76
N SER A 320 -4.79 -20.92 -9.94
CA SER A 320 -4.48 -20.09 -11.11
C SER A 320 -4.59 -18.59 -10.82
N ALA A 321 -5.48 -18.19 -9.92
CA ALA A 321 -5.64 -16.80 -9.47
C ALA A 321 -4.35 -16.18 -8.88
N LEU A 322 -3.45 -17.00 -8.31
CA LEU A 322 -2.16 -16.55 -7.75
C LEU A 322 -1.07 -16.43 -8.80
N HIS A 323 -1.23 -17.11 -9.93
CA HIS A 323 -0.39 -16.91 -11.11
C HIS A 323 -0.86 -15.71 -11.96
N ILE A 324 -2.15 -15.33 -11.85
CA ILE A 324 -2.80 -14.24 -12.60
C ILE A 324 -2.94 -12.99 -11.71
N ALA A 325 -1.97 -12.74 -10.83
CA ALA A 325 -1.91 -11.44 -10.18
C ALA A 325 -1.82 -10.34 -11.26
N PRO A 326 -2.38 -9.12 -11.06
CA PRO A 326 -2.52 -8.10 -12.10
C PRO A 326 -1.17 -7.48 -12.47
N TYR A 327 -0.32 -8.25 -13.15
CA TYR A 327 0.90 -7.77 -13.77
C TYR A 327 0.54 -6.97 -15.02
N PRO A 328 1.32 -5.93 -15.36
CA PRO A 328 1.03 -5.07 -16.50
C PRO A 328 1.12 -5.81 -17.85
N ASP A 329 1.85 -6.93 -17.90
CA ASP A 329 1.98 -7.78 -19.09
C ASP A 329 2.33 -9.24 -18.75
N ARG A 330 2.33 -10.12 -19.78
CA ARG A 330 2.62 -11.58 -19.66
C ARG A 330 4.10 -11.94 -19.47
N GLY A 331 4.97 -10.95 -19.29
CA GLY A 331 6.39 -11.12 -19.00
C GLY A 331 6.62 -11.84 -17.66
N HIS A 332 5.69 -11.75 -16.71
CA HIS A 332 5.76 -12.47 -15.43
C HIS A 332 5.80 -14.00 -15.58
N GLU A 333 5.29 -14.53 -16.70
CA GLU A 333 5.31 -15.97 -17.01
C GLU A 333 6.66 -16.46 -17.58
N ALA A 334 7.63 -15.56 -17.82
CA ALA A 334 8.91 -15.93 -18.42
C ALA A 334 9.70 -16.92 -17.55
N GLY A 335 9.77 -16.70 -16.23
CA GLY A 335 10.42 -17.61 -15.29
C GLY A 335 9.80 -19.01 -15.27
N PRO A 336 8.48 -19.15 -15.01
CA PRO A 336 7.80 -20.45 -15.05
C PRO A 336 7.93 -21.18 -16.39
N ARG A 337 7.86 -20.46 -17.53
CA ARG A 337 8.05 -21.08 -18.86
C ARG A 337 9.49 -21.58 -19.06
N ALA A 338 10.47 -20.76 -18.75
CA ALA A 338 11.88 -21.10 -18.92
C ALA A 338 12.30 -22.27 -18.01
N LEU A 339 11.93 -22.22 -16.72
CA LEU A 339 12.29 -23.28 -15.79
C LEU A 339 11.62 -24.61 -16.15
N ARG A 340 10.35 -24.63 -16.56
CA ARG A 340 9.71 -25.86 -17.09
C ARG A 340 10.46 -26.43 -18.30
N ALA A 341 10.84 -25.58 -19.25
CA ALA A 341 11.57 -26.02 -20.43
C ALA A 341 12.95 -26.59 -20.08
N LEU A 342 13.67 -25.96 -19.14
CA LEU A 342 14.97 -26.43 -18.67
C LEU A 342 14.89 -27.77 -17.95
N LEU A 343 13.86 -27.97 -17.12
CA LEU A 343 13.69 -29.20 -16.35
C LEU A 343 13.16 -30.38 -17.18
N ALA A 344 12.49 -30.10 -18.30
CA ALA A 344 12.00 -31.12 -19.23
C ALA A 344 13.06 -31.57 -20.27
N ALA A 345 14.17 -30.85 -20.40
CA ALA A 345 15.21 -31.16 -21.39
C ALA A 345 15.94 -32.47 -21.03
N PRO A 346 16.15 -33.39 -21.98
CA PRO A 346 16.96 -34.58 -21.73
C PRO A 346 18.40 -34.19 -21.39
N PRO A 347 19.10 -34.96 -20.53
CA PRO A 347 20.49 -34.66 -20.19
C PRO A 347 21.34 -34.63 -21.46
N PRO A 348 22.31 -33.69 -21.58
CA PRO A 348 23.16 -33.63 -22.76
C PRO A 348 23.88 -34.97 -22.93
N LEU A 349 23.85 -35.50 -24.16
CA LEU A 349 24.61 -36.69 -24.54
C LEU A 349 26.08 -36.44 -24.19
N ARG A 350 26.63 -37.23 -23.26
CA ARG A 350 28.05 -37.19 -22.93
C ARG A 350 28.84 -37.46 -24.22
N ARG A 351 29.64 -36.49 -24.66
CA ARG A 351 30.63 -36.68 -25.72
C ARG A 351 31.93 -37.19 -25.14
#